data_AF-A0ABD1NJN6-F1
#
_entry.id   AF-A0ABD1NJN6-F1
#
_cell.length_a   1.000
_cell.length_b   1.000
_cell.length_c   1.000
_cell.angle_alpha   90.00
_cell.angle_beta   90.00
_cell.angle_gamma   90.00
#
_symmetry.space_group_name_H-M   'P 1'
#
loop_
_entity.id
_entity.type
_entity.pdbx_description
1 polymer ?
#
loop_
_entity_poly.entity_id
_entity_poly.type
_entity_poly.pdbx_seq_one_letter_code
_entity_poly.pdbx_strand_id
1 'polypeptide(L)'
;MPASLNHHSTWYKSIMKSISDSAETLYTYENAIHGFSARLTYEETRLLKSQTGILKVVPEKIYKPLTTRTPHFLGLDKIADKFPESNATSDIIIGLLDNGVWPESKSFNDNGLGPIPKSWKGKCE
;
A
#
# COMPACT_ATOMS: atom_id res chain seq x y z
N MET A 1 -5.77 22.55 -1.80
CA MET A 1 -7.20 22.44 -1.43
C MET A 1 -7.74 23.84 -1.22
N PRO A 2 -8.94 24.18 -1.72
CA PRO A 2 -9.60 25.44 -1.38
C PRO A 2 -9.76 25.56 0.14
N ALA A 3 -9.58 26.76 0.69
CA ALA A 3 -9.69 27.01 2.13
C ALA A 3 -11.08 26.69 2.72
N SER A 4 -12.09 26.50 1.88
CA SER A 4 -13.50 26.26 2.26
C SER A 4 -13.86 24.79 2.46
N LEU A 5 -12.95 23.83 2.26
CA LEU A 5 -13.24 22.39 2.38
C LEU A 5 -12.48 21.81 3.55
N ASN A 6 -13.19 21.39 4.60
CA ASN A 6 -12.57 20.87 5.83
C ASN A 6 -12.06 19.43 5.71
N HIS A 7 -12.42 18.72 4.64
CA HIS A 7 -11.96 17.36 4.35
C HIS A 7 -11.61 17.21 2.86
N HIS A 8 -10.45 16.61 2.59
CA HIS A 8 -9.96 16.32 1.25
C HIS A 8 -10.94 15.47 0.43
N SER A 9 -11.67 14.56 1.10
CA SER A 9 -12.66 13.69 0.46
C SER A 9 -13.82 14.45 -0.19
N THR A 10 -14.30 15.55 0.42
CA THR A 10 -15.35 16.38 -0.15
C THR A 10 -14.86 17.11 -1.40
N TRP A 11 -13.61 17.58 -1.39
CA TRP A 11 -12.99 18.21 -2.55
C TRP A 11 -12.82 17.23 -3.71
N TYR A 12 -12.32 16.01 -3.44
CA TYR A 12 -12.16 14.98 -4.46
C TYR A 12 -13.51 14.60 -5.07
N LYS A 13 -14.55 14.39 -4.27
CA LYS A 13 -15.92 14.12 -4.76
C LYS A 13 -16.45 15.23 -5.65
N SER A 14 -16.23 16.49 -5.28
CA SER A 14 -16.64 17.64 -6.10
C SER A 14 -15.93 17.67 -7.44
N ILE A 15 -14.61 17.42 -7.46
CA ILE A 15 -13.83 17.34 -8.70
C ILE A 15 -14.35 16.20 -9.57
N MET A 16 -14.55 15.02 -9.00
CA MET A 16 -15.02 13.84 -9.72
C MET A 16 -16.41 14.07 -10.33
N LYS A 17 -17.32 14.71 -9.60
CA LYS A 17 -18.63 15.09 -10.13
C LYS A 17 -18.54 16.14 -11.25
N SER A 18 -17.54 17.03 -11.21
CA SER A 18 -17.36 18.06 -12.23
C SER A 18 -16.83 17.54 -13.56
N ILE A 19 -16.11 16.41 -13.55
CA ILE A 19 -15.57 15.81 -14.78
C ILE A 19 -16.58 14.88 -15.46
N SER A 20 -17.42 14.16 -14.70
CA SER A 20 -18.42 13.24 -15.23
C SER A 20 -19.31 12.67 -14.13
N ASP A 21 -20.55 12.33 -14.47
CA ASP A 21 -21.47 11.62 -13.58
C ASP A 21 -21.13 10.14 -13.40
N SER A 22 -20.34 9.57 -14.33
CA SER A 22 -19.88 8.16 -14.28
C SER A 22 -18.51 7.97 -13.66
N ALA A 23 -17.81 9.06 -13.30
CA ALA A 23 -16.46 8.98 -12.75
C ALA A 23 -16.48 8.37 -11.34
N GLU A 24 -15.82 7.23 -11.18
CA GLU A 24 -15.83 6.45 -9.94
C GLU A 24 -14.50 6.59 -9.18
N THR A 25 -14.58 7.02 -7.91
CA THR A 25 -13.44 6.99 -6.99
C THR A 25 -13.36 5.61 -6.34
N LEU A 26 -12.19 4.97 -6.40
CA LEU A 26 -11.96 3.64 -5.84
C LEU A 26 -11.42 3.71 -4.41
N TYR A 27 -10.48 4.62 -4.15
CA TYR A 27 -9.87 4.78 -2.82
C TYR A 27 -9.37 6.20 -2.61
N THR A 28 -9.37 6.67 -1.35
CA THR A 28 -8.82 7.98 -0.96
C THR A 28 -7.64 7.77 -0.02
N TYR A 29 -6.50 8.36 -0.37
CA TYR A 29 -5.29 8.33 0.44
C TYR A 29 -5.24 9.58 1.33
N GLU A 30 -5.09 9.38 2.64
CA GLU A 30 -5.05 10.47 3.63
C GLU A 30 -3.74 10.56 4.41
N ASN A 31 -3.05 9.42 4.61
CA ASN A 31 -1.89 9.34 5.51
C ASN A 31 -0.56 9.61 4.79
N ALA A 32 -0.23 8.84 3.76
CA ALA A 32 1.09 8.90 3.11
C ALA A 32 1.14 9.92 1.96
N ILE A 33 0.00 10.11 1.28
CA ILE A 33 -0.16 11.04 0.16
C ILE A 33 -1.56 11.64 0.23
N HIS A 34 -1.72 12.89 -0.23
CA HIS A 34 -3.03 13.48 -0.47
C HIS A 34 -3.46 13.20 -1.91
N GLY A 35 -4.35 12.24 -2.10
CA GLY A 35 -4.86 11.91 -3.42
C GLY A 35 -5.91 10.81 -3.39
N PHE A 36 -6.28 10.33 -4.56
CA PHE A 36 -7.25 9.25 -4.71
C PHE A 36 -6.92 8.40 -5.94
N SER A 37 -7.42 7.17 -5.97
CA SER A 37 -7.47 6.32 -7.15
C SER A 37 -8.88 6.34 -7.73
N ALA A 38 -8.99 6.26 -9.05
CA ALA A 38 -10.26 6.34 -9.75
C ALA A 38 -10.21 5.54 -11.05
N ARG A 39 -11.38 5.03 -11.46
CA ARG A 39 -11.56 4.42 -12.78
C ARG A 39 -12.13 5.48 -13.71
N LEU A 40 -11.33 5.86 -14.71
CA LEU A 40 -11.64 6.96 -15.62
C LEU A 40 -11.44 6.53 -17.07
N THR A 41 -12.26 7.09 -17.95
CA THR A 41 -12.03 7.12 -19.39
C THR A 41 -10.90 8.10 -19.74
N TYR A 42 -10.44 8.04 -20.99
CA TYR A 42 -9.42 8.96 -21.49
C TYR A 42 -9.89 10.43 -21.45
N GLU A 43 -11.14 10.68 -21.80
CA GLU A 43 -11.71 12.04 -21.78
C GLU A 43 -11.84 12.59 -20.36
N GLU A 44 -12.37 11.78 -19.42
CA GLU A 44 -12.43 12.16 -18.01
C GLU A 44 -11.04 12.44 -17.43
N THR A 45 -10.03 11.65 -17.82
CA THR A 45 -8.63 11.87 -17.41
C THR A 45 -8.10 13.22 -17.90
N ARG A 46 -8.44 13.62 -19.12
CA ARG A 46 -8.04 14.92 -19.68
C ARG A 46 -8.69 16.08 -18.92
N LEU A 47 -9.98 15.96 -18.59
CA LEU A 47 -10.71 16.93 -17.78
C LEU A 47 -10.18 17.00 -16.35
N LEU A 48 -9.77 15.88 -15.77
CA LEU A 48 -9.18 15.84 -14.44
C LEU A 48 -7.83 16.58 -14.40
N LYS A 49 -6.98 16.36 -15.41
CA LYS A 49 -5.67 17.01 -15.51
C LYS A 49 -5.74 18.54 -15.64
N SER A 50 -6.86 19.08 -16.13
CA SER A 50 -7.04 20.54 -16.22
C SER A 50 -7.58 21.18 -14.94
N GLN A 51 -7.95 20.39 -13.92
CA GLN A 51 -8.47 20.92 -12.66
C GLN A 51 -7.38 21.56 -11.82
N THR A 52 -7.64 22.77 -11.33
CA THR A 52 -6.77 23.47 -10.39
C THR A 52 -6.59 22.63 -9.13
N GLY A 53 -5.33 22.35 -8.77
CA GLY A 53 -4.97 21.56 -7.59
C GLY A 53 -4.65 20.09 -7.88
N ILE A 54 -4.89 19.60 -9.11
CA ILE A 54 -4.37 18.30 -9.54
C ILE A 54 -2.91 18.47 -9.96
N LEU A 55 -2.00 17.95 -9.13
CA LEU A 55 -0.55 18.06 -9.37
C LEU A 55 -0.05 17.03 -10.39
N LYS A 56 -0.62 15.82 -10.35
CA LYS A 56 -0.19 14.70 -11.21
C LYS A 56 -1.29 13.67 -11.34
N VAL A 57 -1.44 13.13 -12.54
CA VAL A 57 -2.27 11.95 -12.80
C VAL A 57 -1.39 10.90 -13.45
N VAL A 58 -1.32 9.71 -12.84
CA VAL A 58 -0.46 8.60 -13.29
C VAL A 58 -1.36 7.39 -13.57
N PRO A 59 -1.20 6.71 -14.72
CA PRO A 59 -1.92 5.47 -14.97
C PRO A 59 -1.49 4.39 -13.99
N GLU A 60 -2.45 3.58 -13.55
CA GLU A 60 -2.18 2.43 -12.69
C GLU A 60 -1.23 1.45 -13.39
N LYS A 61 -0.31 0.86 -12.62
CA LYS A 61 0.60 -0.18 -13.08
C LYS A 61 0.32 -1.46 -12.31
N ILE A 62 0.01 -2.53 -13.04
CA ILE A 62 -0.17 -3.85 -12.48
C ILE A 62 1.20 -4.54 -12.39
N TYR A 63 1.62 -4.89 -11.18
CA TYR A 63 2.82 -5.68 -10.94
C TYR A 63 2.48 -7.17 -10.85
N LYS A 64 3.42 -8.03 -11.26
CA LYS A 64 3.29 -9.48 -11.18
C LYS A 64 4.30 -10.03 -10.18
N PRO A 65 3.97 -11.10 -9.44
CA PRO A 65 4.93 -11.79 -8.58
C PRO A 65 6.18 -12.18 -9.36
N LEU A 66 7.36 -11.92 -8.78
CA LEU A 66 8.65 -12.18 -9.43
C LEU A 66 9.17 -13.60 -9.16
N THR A 67 8.70 -14.25 -8.10
CA THR A 67 9.17 -15.59 -7.71
C THR A 67 8.09 -16.35 -6.95
N THR A 68 8.16 -17.67 -7.02
CA THR A 68 7.44 -18.60 -6.12
C THR A 68 8.41 -19.33 -5.18
N ARG A 69 9.71 -19.04 -5.26
CA ARG A 69 10.79 -19.67 -4.49
C ARG A 69 11.78 -18.61 -3.99
N THR A 70 11.39 -17.91 -2.93
CA THR A 70 12.16 -16.80 -2.34
C THR A 70 13.61 -17.18 -1.96
N PRO A 71 13.89 -18.34 -1.30
CA PRO A 71 15.27 -18.67 -0.95
C PRO A 71 16.20 -18.76 -2.17
N HIS A 72 15.73 -19.37 -3.26
CA HIS A 72 16.51 -19.46 -4.49
C HIS A 72 16.65 -18.10 -5.20
N PHE A 73 15.55 -17.34 -5.27
CA PHE A 73 15.55 -16.00 -5.88
C PHE A 73 16.54 -15.04 -5.19
N LEU A 74 16.64 -15.13 -3.86
CA LEU A 74 17.59 -14.34 -3.06
C LEU A 74 18.98 -14.99 -2.95
N GLY A 75 19.20 -16.18 -3.53
CA GLY A 75 20.46 -16.92 -3.44
C GLY A 75 20.79 -17.47 -2.05
N LEU A 76 19.80 -17.53 -1.15
CA LEU A 76 19.95 -18.03 0.23
C LEU A 76 20.17 -19.54 0.28
N ASP A 77 19.78 -20.27 -0.76
CA ASP A 77 20.07 -21.69 -0.97
C ASP A 77 21.58 -21.99 -1.10
N LYS A 78 22.40 -20.96 -1.33
CA LYS A 78 23.86 -21.05 -1.43
C LYS A 78 24.60 -20.56 -0.19
N ILE A 79 23.88 -20.05 0.81
CA ILE A 79 24.42 -19.31 1.97
C ILE A 79 24.04 -20.00 3.30
N ALA A 80 23.42 -21.18 3.26
CA ALA A 80 22.88 -21.88 4.42
C ALA A 80 23.83 -21.98 5.64
N ASP A 81 25.15 -22.03 5.40
CA ASP A 81 26.17 -22.19 6.45
C ASP A 81 26.74 -20.86 7.00
N LYS A 82 26.22 -19.70 6.58
CA LYS A 82 26.82 -18.38 6.88
C LYS A 82 25.96 -17.44 7.74
N PHE A 83 24.83 -17.89 8.27
CA PHE A 83 24.10 -17.08 9.24
C PHE A 83 24.69 -17.35 10.63
N PRO A 84 25.52 -16.43 11.20
CA PRO A 84 25.91 -16.57 12.59
C PRO A 84 24.65 -16.58 13.44
N GLU A 85 24.60 -17.44 14.46
CA GLU A 85 23.58 -17.35 15.50
C GLU A 85 23.69 -15.95 16.13
N SER A 86 22.84 -15.04 15.68
CA SER A 86 22.81 -13.70 16.22
C SER A 86 21.81 -13.68 17.35
N ASN A 87 22.31 -13.49 18.57
CA ASN A 87 21.50 -13.06 19.72
C ASN A 87 21.06 -11.58 19.59
N ALA A 88 21.15 -11.01 18.38
CA ALA A 88 20.97 -9.60 18.10
C ALA A 88 19.52 -9.30 17.69
N THR A 89 18.80 -8.81 18.70
CA THR A 89 17.66 -7.88 18.67
C THR A 89 16.29 -8.40 18.21
N SER A 90 15.46 -8.61 19.23
CA SER A 90 14.01 -8.39 19.20
C SER A 90 13.68 -6.91 18.90
N ASP A 91 12.52 -6.66 18.31
CA ASP A 91 11.88 -5.35 18.03
C ASP A 91 12.08 -4.73 16.63
N ILE A 92 12.41 -5.55 15.61
CA ILE A 92 12.36 -5.11 14.20
C ILE A 92 11.01 -5.50 13.58
N ILE A 93 10.33 -4.54 12.95
CA ILE A 93 9.12 -4.78 12.16
C ILE A 93 9.51 -4.85 10.68
N ILE A 94 9.26 -6.00 10.04
CA ILE A 94 9.48 -6.19 8.60
C ILE A 94 8.11 -6.16 7.90
N GLY A 95 7.89 -5.15 7.05
CA GLY A 95 6.71 -5.07 6.21
C GLY A 95 6.86 -5.89 4.92
N LEU A 96 5.97 -6.85 4.70
CA LEU A 96 5.92 -7.66 3.48
C LEU A 96 4.69 -7.28 2.66
N LEU A 97 4.91 -6.73 1.46
CA LEU A 97 3.86 -6.47 0.48
C LEU A 97 3.89 -7.56 -0.59
N ASP A 98 3.05 -8.58 -0.40
CA ASP A 98 2.94 -9.75 -1.27
C ASP A 98 1.46 -10.22 -1.32
N ASN A 99 1.20 -11.38 -1.91
CA ASN A 99 -0.12 -12.00 -2.01
C ASN A 99 -0.64 -12.57 -0.67
N GLY A 100 0.12 -12.40 0.42
CA GLY A 100 -0.23 -12.83 1.77
C GLY A 100 0.72 -13.89 2.33
N VAL A 101 0.34 -14.41 3.49
CA VAL A 101 1.05 -15.48 4.21
C VAL A 101 0.07 -16.57 4.63
N TRP A 102 0.58 -17.74 5.00
CA TRP A 102 -0.21 -18.81 5.62
C TRP A 102 -0.03 -18.73 7.14
N PRO A 103 -0.86 -17.96 7.88
CA PRO A 103 -0.64 -17.69 9.30
C PRO A 103 -0.71 -18.96 10.18
N GLU A 104 -1.41 -20.01 9.73
CA GLU A 104 -1.52 -21.28 10.44
C GLU A 104 -0.27 -22.18 10.31
N SER A 105 0.71 -21.80 9.49
CA SER A 105 1.95 -22.55 9.36
C SER A 105 2.73 -22.51 10.67
N LYS A 106 3.32 -23.65 11.08
CA LYS A 106 4.14 -23.75 12.30
C LYS A 106 5.30 -22.75 12.33
N SER A 107 5.79 -22.31 11.17
CA SER A 107 6.85 -21.30 11.07
C SER A 107 6.45 -19.91 11.58
N PHE A 108 5.15 -19.65 11.72
CA PHE A 108 4.61 -18.39 12.27
C PHE A 108 4.08 -18.55 13.70
N ASN A 109 4.43 -19.64 14.40
CA ASN A 109 4.08 -19.80 15.81
C ASN A 109 4.82 -18.76 16.66
N ASP A 110 4.07 -17.99 17.44
CA ASP A 110 4.55 -16.90 18.30
C ASP A 110 4.94 -17.36 19.71
N ASN A 111 4.89 -18.66 20.01
CA ASN A 111 5.34 -19.24 21.28
C ASN A 111 6.78 -18.79 21.61
N GLY A 112 6.93 -18.12 22.75
CA GLY A 112 8.22 -17.61 23.21
C GLY A 112 8.52 -16.17 22.75
N LEU A 113 7.68 -15.57 21.91
CA LEU A 113 7.73 -14.14 21.62
C LEU A 113 7.04 -13.33 22.75
N GLY A 114 7.50 -12.08 22.93
CA GLY A 114 6.89 -11.15 23.87
C GLY A 114 5.51 -10.65 23.42
N PRO A 115 4.86 -9.79 24.21
CA PRO A 115 3.56 -9.23 23.83
C PRO A 115 3.66 -8.40 22.54
N ILE A 116 2.57 -8.39 21.77
CA ILE A 116 2.43 -7.54 20.58
C ILE A 116 2.70 -6.06 20.98
N PRO A 117 3.54 -5.31 20.25
CA PRO A 117 3.82 -3.91 20.55
C PRO A 117 2.54 -3.07 20.62
N LYS A 118 2.42 -2.20 21.63
CA LYS A 118 1.23 -1.34 21.82
C LYS A 118 0.93 -0.39 20.65
N SER A 119 1.95 -0.08 19.84
CA SER A 119 1.83 0.74 18.64
C SER A 119 1.24 -0.01 17.45
N TRP A 120 1.17 -1.35 17.52
CA TRP A 120 0.63 -2.18 16.45
C TRP A 120 -0.89 -2.09 16.39
N LYS A 121 -1.41 -1.65 15.24
CA LYS A 121 -2.86 -1.48 15.02
C LYS A 121 -3.54 -2.71 14.39
N GLY A 122 -2.80 -3.80 14.16
CA GLY A 122 -3.34 -5.06 13.65
C GLY A 122 -3.52 -5.10 12.14
N LYS A 123 -4.43 -4.27 11.63
CA LYS A 123 -4.86 -4.25 10.22
C LYS A 123 -4.77 -2.85 9.64
N CYS A 124 -4.49 -2.77 8.35
CA CYS A 124 -4.71 -1.56 7.56
C CYS A 124 -6.13 -1.59 6.98
N GLU A 125 -6.77 -0.43 6.86
CA GLU A 125 -8.06 -0.25 6.17
C GLU A 125 -7.86 0.35 4.78
#